data_AF-X1G1P9-F1
#
_entry.id   AF-X1G1P9-F1
#
_cell.length_a   1.000
_cell.length_b   1.000
_cell.length_c   1.000
_cell.angle_alpha   90.00
_cell.angle_beta   90.00
_cell.angle_gamma   90.00
#
_symmetry.space_group_name_H-M   'P 1'
#
loop_
_entity.id
_entity.type
_entity.pdbx_description
1 polymer ?
#
loop_
_entity_poly.entity_id
_entity_poly.type
_entity_poly.pdbx_seq_one_letter_code
_entity_poly.pdbx_strand_id
1 'polypeptide(L)'
;LDYAQFEITHVVPCTELYDMAIKQGRFGYDIWGEFVDNSEKPIEETVWNIDKKNEIEDLNREAFIKFYLRPGYILQRIRTMDSIPQLLWQLKTGIKILTKFILKS
;
A
#
# COMPACT_ATOMS: atom_id res chain seq x y z
N LEU A 1 -5.06 -12.76 17.33
CA LEU A 1 -5.56 -12.26 16.03
C LEU A 1 -4.33 -11.88 15.23
N ASP A 2 -4.04 -12.60 14.14
CA ASP A 2 -2.92 -12.23 13.27
C ASP A 2 -3.40 -11.13 12.31
N TYR A 3 -2.87 -9.91 12.47
CA TYR A 3 -3.17 -8.75 11.64
C TYR A 3 -1.86 -8.00 11.35
N ALA A 4 -1.68 -7.59 10.10
CA ALA A 4 -0.57 -6.74 9.69
C ALA A 4 -1.07 -5.67 8.73
N GLN A 5 -0.58 -4.45 8.94
CA GLN A 5 -0.83 -3.30 8.12
C GLN A 5 0.51 -2.86 7.52
N PHE A 6 0.54 -2.73 6.21
CA PHE A 6 1.70 -2.23 5.47
C PHE A 6 1.30 -0.91 4.83
N GLU A 7 2.05 0.15 5.09
CA GLU A 7 1.77 1.48 4.53
C GLU A 7 3.00 2.00 3.80
N ILE A 8 2.74 2.80 2.77
CA ILE A 8 3.78 3.54 2.07
C ILE A 8 3.99 4.85 2.85
N THR A 9 5.24 5.16 3.16
CA THR A 9 5.57 6.42 3.82
C THR A 9 5.46 7.57 2.83
N HIS A 10 4.48 8.44 3.04
CA HIS A 10 4.32 9.69 2.32
C HIS A 10 5.01 10.82 3.09
N VAL A 11 5.82 11.60 2.40
CA VAL A 11 6.61 12.70 2.96
C VAL A 11 5.83 14.00 2.83
N VAL A 12 5.37 14.52 3.96
CA VAL A 12 4.51 15.71 4.01
C VAL A 12 5.33 16.93 4.42
N PRO A 13 4.93 18.16 4.02
CA PRO A 13 5.74 19.35 4.25
C PRO A 13 5.81 19.66 5.75
N CYS A 14 6.79 20.48 6.14
CA CYS A 14 7.04 20.84 7.54
C CYS A 14 7.34 19.64 8.45
N THR A 15 7.90 18.56 7.90
CA THR A 15 8.41 17.42 8.66
C THR A 15 9.91 17.29 8.49
N GLU A 16 10.61 16.77 9.49
CA GLU A 16 12.04 16.47 9.39
C GLU A 16 12.34 15.54 8.20
N LEU A 17 11.41 14.62 7.91
CA LEU A 17 11.51 13.72 6.77
C LEU A 17 11.50 14.48 5.43
N TYR A 18 10.72 15.56 5.32
CA TYR A 18 10.72 16.43 4.15
C TYR A 18 12.05 17.16 3.97
N ASP A 19 12.56 17.76 5.05
CA ASP A 19 13.83 18.47 5.04
C ASP A 19 14.97 17.53 4.63
N MET A 20 14.94 16.29 5.14
CA MET A 20 15.88 15.24 4.75
C MET A 20 15.72 14.87 3.27
N ALA A 21 14.50 14.71 2.77
CA ALA A 21 14.24 14.34 1.39
C ALA A 21 14.75 15.40 0.39
N ILE A 22 14.51 16.69 0.67
CA ILE A 22 15.04 17.80 -0.13
C ILE A 22 16.57 17.84 -0.06
N LYS A 23 17.14 17.80 1.15
CA LYS A 23 18.60 17.83 1.35
C LYS A 23 19.33 16.67 0.68
N GLN A 24 18.69 15.50 0.59
CA GLN A 24 19.21 14.31 -0.07
C GLN A 24 18.87 14.23 -1.57
N GLY A 25 18.16 15.22 -2.12
CA GLY A 25 17.79 15.25 -3.54
C GLY A 25 16.78 14.16 -3.95
N ARG A 26 15.96 13.68 -3.00
CA ARG A 26 15.00 12.58 -3.24
C ARG A 26 13.84 12.95 -4.16
N PHE A 27 13.47 14.23 -4.21
CA PHE A 27 12.37 14.75 -5.04
C PHE A 27 12.84 15.53 -6.26
N GLY A 28 14.14 15.80 -6.39
CA GLY A 28 14.69 16.63 -7.46
C GLY A 28 14.36 18.13 -7.37
N TYR A 29 13.25 18.52 -6.71
CA TYR A 29 12.79 19.89 -6.51
C TYR A 29 11.89 20.04 -5.27
N ASP A 30 11.58 21.27 -4.87
CA ASP A 30 10.67 21.59 -3.75
C ASP A 30 9.21 21.50 -4.22
N ILE A 31 8.64 20.29 -4.14
CA ILE A 31 7.28 19.96 -4.60
C ILE A 31 6.24 20.88 -3.96
N TRP A 32 6.38 21.18 -2.66
CA TRP A 32 5.41 21.99 -1.94
C TRP A 32 5.60 23.49 -2.15
N GLY A 33 6.84 23.96 -2.29
CA GLY A 33 7.12 25.34 -2.70
C GLY A 33 6.52 25.65 -4.08
N GLU A 34 6.74 24.77 -5.07
CA GLU A 34 6.17 24.92 -6.40
C GLU A 34 4.63 24.87 -6.40
N PHE A 35 4.04 24.05 -5.54
CA PHE A 35 2.58 23.98 -5.40
C PHE A 35 2.00 25.28 -4.82
N VAL A 36 2.68 25.92 -3.86
CA VAL A 36 2.26 27.22 -3.30
C VAL A 36 2.35 28.31 -4.37
N ASP A 37 3.40 28.31 -5.18
CA ASP A 37 3.61 29.28 -6.25
C ASP A 37 2.67 29.05 -7.46
N ASN A 38 2.21 27.81 -7.68
CA ASN A 38 1.31 27.44 -8.76
C ASN A 38 0.30 26.37 -8.31
N SER A 39 -0.79 26.83 -7.70
CA SER A 39 -1.85 25.98 -7.12
C SER A 39 -2.71 25.23 -8.14
N GLU A 40 -2.52 25.44 -9.45
CA GLU A 40 -3.26 24.72 -10.49
C GLU A 40 -2.70 23.33 -10.77
N LYS A 41 -1.46 23.04 -10.33
CA LYS A 41 -0.87 21.71 -10.47
C LYS A 41 -1.36 20.78 -9.36
N PRO A 42 -1.83 19.56 -9.68
CA PRO A 42 -2.08 18.55 -8.67
C PRO A 42 -0.77 18.20 -7.94
N ILE A 43 -0.84 18.07 -6.62
CA ILE A 43 0.29 17.58 -5.83
C ILE A 43 0.51 16.11 -6.20
N GLU A 44 1.69 15.81 -6.73
CA GLU A 44 2.11 14.42 -6.95
C GLU A 44 2.35 13.73 -5.59
N GLU A 45 2.10 12.42 -5.54
CA GLU A 45 2.35 11.66 -4.31
C GLU A 45 3.84 11.70 -3.92
N THR A 46 4.12 12.18 -2.72
CA THR A 46 5.46 12.38 -2.18
C THR A 46 5.99 11.13 -1.48
N VAL A 47 6.13 10.02 -2.21
CA VAL A 47 6.81 8.84 -1.66
C VAL A 47 8.30 9.08 -1.54
N TRP A 48 8.96 8.55 -0.51
CA TRP A 48 10.38 8.84 -0.20
C TRP A 48 11.36 8.75 -1.38
N ASN A 49 11.13 7.84 -2.33
CA ASN A 49 11.84 7.80 -3.61
C ASN A 49 10.82 7.88 -4.74
N ILE A 50 10.62 9.08 -5.30
CA ILE A 50 9.54 9.36 -6.26
C ILE A 50 9.72 8.59 -7.57
N ASP A 51 10.98 8.39 -7.98
CA ASP A 51 11.40 7.62 -9.15
C ASP A 51 11.05 6.12 -9.03
N LYS A 52 10.92 5.63 -7.79
CA LYS A 52 10.61 4.23 -7.48
C LYS A 52 9.16 4.02 -7.02
N LYS A 53 8.28 5.00 -7.22
CA LYS A 53 6.89 4.92 -6.77
C LYS A 53 6.21 3.60 -7.11
N ASN A 54 6.23 3.21 -8.38
CA ASN A 54 5.57 1.98 -8.85
C ASN A 54 6.18 0.72 -8.19
N GLU A 55 7.50 0.69 -8.00
CA GLU A 55 8.19 -0.42 -7.33
C GLU A 55 7.76 -0.52 -5.85
N ILE A 56 7.62 0.61 -5.17
CA ILE A 56 7.18 0.67 -3.77
C ILE A 56 5.72 0.21 -3.64
N GLU A 57 4.85 0.64 -4.56
CA GLU A 57 3.45 0.18 -4.61
C GLU A 57 3.34 -1.33 -4.87
N ASP A 58 4.16 -1.85 -5.78
CA ASP A 58 4.24 -3.28 -6.06
C ASP A 58 4.71 -4.08 -4.84
N LEU A 59 5.74 -3.60 -4.14
CA LEU A 59 6.24 -4.22 -2.90
C LEU A 59 5.20 -4.18 -1.78
N ASN A 60 4.48 -3.07 -1.63
CA ASN A 60 3.41 -2.96 -0.65
C ASN A 60 2.30 -3.97 -0.94
N ARG A 61 1.86 -4.07 -2.20
CA ARG A 61 0.89 -5.08 -2.65
C ARG A 61 1.40 -6.49 -2.38
N GLU A 62 2.66 -6.77 -2.70
CA GLU A 62 3.28 -8.08 -2.49
C GLU A 62 3.32 -8.47 -1.01
N ALA A 63 3.62 -7.51 -0.12
CA ALA A 63 3.62 -7.73 1.32
C ALA A 63 2.24 -8.16 1.84
N PHE A 64 1.17 -7.50 1.39
CA PHE A 64 -0.20 -7.90 1.72
C PHE A 64 -0.53 -9.30 1.20
N ILE A 65 -0.21 -9.59 -0.07
CA ILE A 65 -0.44 -10.91 -0.69
C ILE A 65 0.28 -12.01 0.10
N LYS A 66 1.58 -11.83 0.36
CA LYS A 66 2.39 -12.81 1.10
C LYS A 66 1.87 -13.02 2.51
N PHE A 67 1.47 -11.97 3.22
CA PHE A 67 1.00 -12.09 4.60
C PHE A 67 -0.40 -12.71 4.70
N TYR A 68 -1.35 -12.27 3.87
CA TYR A 68 -2.75 -12.69 3.98
C TYR A 68 -3.07 -13.96 3.19
N LEU A 69 -2.27 -14.32 2.18
CA LEU A 69 -2.46 -15.57 1.42
C LEU A 69 -1.52 -16.70 1.85
N ARG A 70 -0.67 -16.50 2.87
CA ARG A 70 0.17 -17.58 3.40
C ARG A 70 -0.70 -18.76 3.86
N PRO A 71 -0.37 -20.02 3.48
CA PRO A 71 -1.20 -21.19 3.79
C PRO A 71 -1.54 -21.33 5.28
N GLY A 72 -0.57 -21.06 6.16
CA GLY A 72 -0.78 -21.14 7.61
C GLY A 72 -1.86 -20.17 8.13
N TYR A 73 -1.90 -18.95 7.61
CA TYR A 73 -2.91 -17.96 7.99
C TYR A 73 -4.30 -18.34 7.49
N ILE A 74 -4.40 -18.82 6.25
CA ILE A 74 -5.67 -19.29 5.69
C ILE A 74 -6.20 -20.46 6.52
N LEU A 75 -5.36 -21.45 6.82
CA LEU A 75 -5.75 -22.62 7.63
C LEU A 75 -6.18 -22.23 9.05
N GLN A 76 -5.46 -21.28 9.68
CA GLN A 76 -5.84 -20.75 10.98
C GLN A 76 -7.21 -20.08 10.91
N ARG A 77 -7.47 -19.24 9.90
CA ARG A 77 -8.76 -18.55 9.71
C ARG A 77 -9.91 -19.53 9.50
N ILE A 78 -9.72 -20.57 8.67
CA ILE A 78 -10.74 -21.60 8.42
C ILE A 78 -11.06 -22.36 9.73
N ARG A 79 -10.05 -22.73 10.53
CA ARG A 79 -10.25 -23.45 11.80
C ARG A 79 -11.02 -22.65 12.85
N THR A 80 -10.90 -21.31 12.82
CA THR A 80 -11.60 -20.43 13.76
C THR A 80 -13.04 -20.09 13.35
N MET A 81 -13.53 -20.58 12.20
CA MET A 81 -14.90 -20.33 11.77
C MET A 81 -15.86 -21.40 12.30
N ASP A 82 -16.93 -20.94 12.96
CA ASP A 82 -17.95 -21.83 13.54
C ASP A 82 -19.08 -22.21 12.55
N SER A 83 -19.06 -21.68 11.32
CA SER A 83 -20.16 -21.78 10.37
C SER A 83 -19.72 -22.16 8.94
N ILE A 84 -20.16 -23.34 8.48
CA ILE A 84 -19.92 -23.84 7.11
C ILE A 84 -20.51 -22.90 6.04
N PRO A 85 -21.75 -22.40 6.16
CA PRO A 85 -22.29 -21.41 5.21
C PRO A 85 -21.43 -20.14 5.13
N GLN A 86 -20.93 -19.67 6.28
CA GLN A 86 -20.08 -18.48 6.34
C GLN A 86 -18.73 -18.72 5.66
N LEU A 87 -18.13 -19.90 5.86
CA LEU A 87 -16.91 -20.31 5.17
C LEU A 87 -17.07 -20.31 3.65
N LEU A 88 -18.15 -20.91 3.13
CA LEU A 88 -18.42 -20.95 1.69
C LEU A 88 -18.60 -19.54 1.10
N TRP A 89 -19.29 -18.66 1.82
CA TRP A 89 -19.47 -17.27 1.39
C TRP A 89 -18.16 -16.49 1.37
N GLN A 90 -17.32 -16.64 2.40
CA GLN A 90 -16.02 -15.99 2.47
C GLN A 90 -15.04 -16.52 1.41
N LEU A 91 -15.03 -17.83 1.16
CA LEU A 91 -14.25 -18.44 0.07
C LEU A 91 -14.65 -17.89 -1.29
N LYS A 92 -15.96 -17.87 -1.60
CA LYS A 92 -16.47 -17.31 -2.87
C LYS A 92 -16.08 -15.84 -3.04
N THR A 93 -16.19 -15.06 -1.98
CA THR A 93 -15.82 -13.63 -2.00
C THR A 93 -14.32 -13.43 -2.15
N GLY A 94 -13.51 -14.21 -1.41
CA GLY A 94 -12.05 -14.18 -1.49
C GLY A 94 -11.54 -14.53 -2.89
N ILE A 95 -12.07 -15.60 -3.51
CA ILE A 95 -11.73 -15.98 -4.89
C ILE A 95 -12.08 -14.85 -5.86
N LYS A 96 -13.26 -14.21 -5.72
CA LYS A 96 -13.68 -13.08 -6.56
C LYS A 96 -12.75 -11.86 -6.42
N ILE A 97 -12.29 -11.58 -5.20
CA ILE A 97 -11.35 -10.47 -4.95
C ILE A 97 -9.99 -10.81 -5.57
N LEU A 98 -9.49 -12.03 -5.37
CA LEU A 98 -8.22 -12.48 -5.94
C LEU A 98 -8.21 -12.42 -7.46
N THR A 99 -9.26 -12.90 -8.13
CA THR A 99 -9.35 -12.81 -9.59
C THR A 99 -9.41 -11.36 -10.05
N LYS A 100 -10.12 -10.47 -9.35
CA LYS A 100 -10.13 -9.03 -9.67
C LYS A 100 -8.75 -8.37 -9.47
N PHE A 101 -8.00 -8.77 -8.45
CA PHE A 101 -6.63 -8.27 -8.21
C PHE A 101 -5.63 -8.80 -9.25
N ILE A 102 -5.76 -10.06 -9.68
CA ILE A 102 -4.90 -10.68 -10.70
C ILE A 102 -5.22 -10.17 -12.11
N LEU A 103 -6.50 -9.93 -12.44
CA LEU A 103 -6.94 -9.48 -13.77
C LEU A 103 -6.83 -7.96 -13.99
N LYS A 104 -6.54 -7.19 -12.94
CA LYS A 104 -6.27 -5.75 -13.03
C LYS A 104 -4.76 -5.44 -13.04
N SER A 105 -3.92 -6.49 -13.02
CA SER A 105 -2.49 -6.48 -13.36
C SER A 105 -2.31 -6.74 -14.85
#